data_AF-A0A843JAE4-F1
#
_entry.id   AF-A0A843JAE4-F1
#
_cell.length_a   1.000
_cell.length_b   1.000
_cell.length_c   1.000
_cell.angle_alpha   90.00
_cell.angle_beta   90.00
_cell.angle_gamma   90.00
#
_symmetry.space_group_name_H-M   'P 1'
#
loop_
_entity.id
_entity.type
_entity.pdbx_description
1 polymer ?
#
loop_
_entity_poly.entity_id
_entity_poly.type
_entity_poly.pdbx_seq_one_letter_code
_entity_poly.pdbx_strand_id
1 'polypeptide(L)'
;MSACERLVCRGNENVLSRHKSTFEVTKEEHLTKAGDCIIAVRSDKGAADLSPEFKRVLANDGAELTTVLSVGGLTHTIHSFGSSEMTFTNATDLVWRRSGFVCPRTVGIFSDTTAAMIPRGIVELLREGGVMTVTMTAVFNPEVRSLSVPPLREFFHSSS
;
A
#
# COMPACT_ATOMS: atom_id res chain seq x y z
N MET A 1 8.03 -4.52 -18.54
CA MET A 1 6.71 -5.19 -18.39
C MET A 1 5.85 -4.33 -17.48
N SER A 2 4.54 -4.26 -17.70
CA SER A 2 3.66 -3.49 -16.82
C SER A 2 2.32 -4.18 -16.64
N ALA A 3 1.72 -4.02 -15.47
CA ALA A 3 0.39 -4.54 -15.16
C ALA A 3 -0.37 -3.53 -14.29
N CYS A 4 -1.70 -3.52 -14.41
CA CYS A 4 -2.57 -2.70 -13.61
C CYS A 4 -3.53 -3.58 -12.81
N GLU A 5 -3.80 -3.17 -11.58
CA GLU A 5 -4.73 -3.82 -10.67
C GLU A 5 -5.67 -2.78 -10.07
N ARG A 6 -6.93 -3.17 -9.88
CA ARG A 6 -7.94 -2.28 -9.28
C ARG A 6 -8.74 -3.04 -8.25
N LEU A 7 -8.97 -2.39 -7.11
CA LEU A 7 -9.83 -2.87 -6.04
C LEU A 7 -10.73 -1.76 -5.53
N VAL A 8 -11.84 -2.15 -4.92
CA VAL A 8 -12.81 -1.25 -4.31
C VAL A 8 -12.94 -1.62 -2.84
N CYS A 9 -12.88 -0.62 -1.97
CA CYS A 9 -13.01 -0.76 -0.53
C CYS A 9 -13.86 0.37 0.04
N ARG A 10 -14.13 0.33 1.34
CA ARG A 10 -14.91 1.35 2.03
C ARG A 10 -14.17 1.85 3.25
N GLY A 11 -14.38 3.13 3.55
CA GLY A 11 -13.97 3.68 4.82
C GLY A 11 -14.75 3.14 6.01
N ASN A 12 -14.32 3.50 7.22
CA ASN A 12 -14.95 3.12 8.48
C ASN A 12 -14.76 4.25 9.50
N GLU A 13 -15.73 4.46 10.39
CA GLU A 13 -15.68 5.50 11.43
C GLU A 13 -14.43 5.43 12.34
N ASN A 14 -13.85 4.23 12.49
CA ASN A 14 -12.67 3.98 13.31
C ASN A 14 -11.34 4.16 12.54
N VAL A 15 -11.35 4.60 11.28
CA VAL A 15 -10.12 4.93 10.55
C VAL A 15 -9.41 6.10 11.23
N LEU A 16 -8.23 5.81 11.79
CA LEU A 16 -7.39 6.82 12.43
C LEU A 16 -6.30 7.36 11.49
N SER A 17 -5.73 6.47 10.66
CA SER A 17 -4.65 6.79 9.72
C SER A 17 -3.47 7.49 10.41
N ARG A 18 -2.85 6.83 11.39
CA ARG A 18 -1.78 7.41 12.25
C ARG A 18 -0.48 6.63 12.24
N HIS A 19 -0.48 5.41 11.70
CA HIS A 19 0.72 4.60 11.70
C HIS A 19 1.83 5.23 10.84
N LYS A 20 3.06 5.24 11.37
CA LYS A 20 4.19 5.99 10.81
C LYS A 20 5.06 5.19 9.85
N SER A 21 4.80 3.90 9.67
CA SER A 21 5.64 3.03 8.84
C SER A 21 4.88 2.18 7.84
N THR A 22 3.54 2.17 7.89
CA THR A 22 2.69 1.42 6.97
C THR A 22 1.36 2.11 6.72
N PHE A 23 0.66 1.70 5.67
CA PHE A 23 -0.79 1.77 5.59
C PHE A 23 -1.35 0.44 5.05
N GLU A 24 -2.62 0.18 5.33
CA GLU A 24 -3.26 -1.11 5.07
C GLU A 24 -4.70 -0.95 4.55
N VAL A 25 -5.06 -1.78 3.59
CA VAL A 25 -6.43 -2.03 3.13
C VAL A 25 -6.76 -3.48 3.39
N THR A 26 -7.95 -3.76 3.92
CA THR A 26 -8.35 -5.13 4.30
C THR A 26 -9.76 -5.49 3.80
N LYS A 27 -9.99 -6.78 3.54
CA LYS A 27 -11.32 -7.35 3.32
C LYS A 27 -12.15 -7.45 4.59
N GLU A 28 -11.50 -7.44 5.75
CA GLU A 28 -12.18 -7.49 7.03
C GLU A 28 -13.19 -6.35 7.15
N GLU A 29 -14.32 -6.61 7.80
CA GLU A 29 -15.40 -5.62 7.95
C GLU A 29 -15.21 -4.75 9.20
N HIS A 30 -14.66 -5.34 10.25
CA HIS A 30 -14.57 -4.72 11.56
C HIS A 30 -13.19 -4.09 11.76
N LEU A 31 -13.17 -2.77 11.99
CA LEU A 31 -11.97 -2.05 12.39
C LEU A 31 -12.11 -1.58 13.84
N THR A 32 -11.16 -1.97 14.67
CA THR A 32 -11.01 -1.40 16.01
C THR A 32 -10.10 -0.17 15.96
N LYS A 33 -10.18 0.71 16.96
CA LYS A 33 -9.30 1.89 17.07
C LYS A 33 -7.81 1.54 17.27
N ALA A 34 -7.47 0.27 17.51
CA ALA A 34 -6.08 -0.19 17.59
C ALA A 34 -5.44 -0.37 16.20
N GLY A 35 -6.23 -0.55 15.14
CA GLY A 35 -5.75 -0.69 13.76
C GLY A 35 -5.40 0.66 13.13
N ASP A 36 -4.38 1.34 13.64
CA ASP A 36 -4.05 2.71 13.23
C ASP A 36 -3.35 2.83 11.86
N CYS A 37 -2.94 1.69 11.27
CA CYS A 37 -2.46 1.58 9.89
C CYS A 37 -3.56 1.32 8.87
N ILE A 38 -4.75 0.86 9.28
CA ILE A 38 -5.85 0.51 8.38
C ILE A 38 -6.56 1.80 7.95
N ILE A 39 -6.68 1.98 6.64
CA ILE A 39 -7.30 3.16 6.02
C ILE A 39 -8.65 2.83 5.38
N ALA A 40 -8.87 1.56 5.02
CA ALA A 40 -10.13 1.09 4.48
C ALA A 40 -10.34 -0.40 4.75
N VAL A 41 -11.61 -0.76 4.84
CA VAL A 41 -12.16 -2.09 5.15
C VAL A 41 -13.02 -2.58 3.99
N ARG A 42 -13.54 -3.81 4.07
CA ARG A 42 -14.45 -4.40 3.07
C ARG A 42 -13.92 -4.28 1.64
N SER A 43 -12.61 -4.44 1.48
CA SER A 43 -11.99 -4.58 0.16
C SER A 43 -12.59 -5.77 -0.57
N ASP A 44 -12.75 -5.66 -1.89
CA ASP A 44 -13.11 -6.79 -2.75
C ASP A 44 -11.92 -7.74 -2.98
N LYS A 45 -10.69 -7.31 -2.65
CA LYS A 45 -9.45 -8.07 -2.81
C LYS A 45 -8.55 -8.02 -1.58
N GLY A 46 -7.92 -9.15 -1.27
CA GLY A 46 -6.70 -9.25 -0.48
C GLY A 46 -5.48 -9.51 -1.38
N ALA A 47 -4.28 -9.63 -0.81
CA ALA A 47 -3.07 -9.88 -1.60
C ALA A 47 -3.17 -11.15 -2.46
N ALA A 48 -3.82 -12.20 -1.96
CA ALA A 48 -4.05 -13.45 -2.68
C ALA A 48 -4.95 -13.29 -3.91
N ASP A 49 -5.82 -12.29 -3.94
CA ASP A 49 -6.81 -12.06 -5.01
C ASP A 49 -6.27 -11.21 -6.17
N LEU A 50 -5.06 -10.64 -6.03
CA LEU A 50 -4.42 -9.89 -7.12
C LEU A 50 -4.24 -10.79 -8.35
N SER A 51 -4.27 -10.21 -9.54
CA SER A 51 -4.12 -10.96 -10.77
C SER A 51 -2.72 -11.61 -10.86
N PRO A 52 -2.59 -12.83 -11.42
CA PRO A 52 -1.30 -13.49 -11.57
C PRO A 52 -0.28 -12.66 -12.35
N GLU A 53 -0.73 -11.86 -13.33
CA GLU A 53 0.13 -10.96 -14.10
C GLU A 53 0.70 -9.84 -13.23
N PHE A 54 -0.15 -9.18 -12.44
CA PHE A 54 0.27 -8.12 -11.54
C PHE A 54 1.26 -8.64 -10.49
N LYS A 55 0.98 -9.79 -9.88
CA LYS A 55 1.91 -10.45 -8.93
C LYS A 55 3.27 -10.73 -9.58
N ARG A 56 3.30 -11.24 -10.81
CA ARG A 56 4.57 -11.53 -11.52
C ARG A 56 5.41 -10.29 -11.75
N VAL A 57 4.79 -9.16 -12.08
CA VAL A 57 5.53 -7.89 -12.25
C VAL A 57 6.08 -7.42 -10.91
N LEU A 58 5.26 -7.44 -9.86
CA LEU A 58 5.59 -6.87 -8.56
C LEU A 58 6.53 -7.76 -7.72
N ALA A 59 6.57 -9.07 -7.99
CA ALA A 59 7.54 -10.02 -7.44
C ALA A 59 8.94 -9.86 -8.07
N ASN A 60 9.42 -8.62 -8.23
CA ASN A 60 10.71 -8.31 -8.82
C ASN A 60 11.34 -7.08 -8.15
N ASP A 61 12.64 -7.13 -7.87
CA ASP A 61 13.39 -6.06 -7.22
C ASP A 61 13.55 -4.79 -8.09
N GLY A 62 13.30 -4.86 -9.39
CA GLY A 62 13.25 -3.71 -10.30
C GLY A 62 11.82 -3.21 -10.58
N ALA A 63 10.82 -3.67 -9.82
CA ALA A 63 9.44 -3.25 -10.01
C ALA A 63 9.16 -1.93 -9.26
N GLU A 64 8.68 -0.93 -9.99
CA GLU A 64 8.09 0.28 -9.42
C GLU A 64 6.57 0.11 -9.32
N LEU A 65 6.00 0.63 -8.25
CA LEU A 65 4.58 0.59 -7.97
C LEU A 65 4.06 2.00 -7.72
N THR A 66 3.11 2.42 -8.55
CA THR A 66 2.30 3.61 -8.32
C THR A 66 0.92 3.19 -7.84
N THR A 67 0.51 3.66 -6.66
CA THR A 67 -0.82 3.44 -6.09
C THR A 67 -1.57 4.76 -6.05
N VAL A 68 -2.79 4.80 -6.60
CA VAL A 68 -3.68 5.96 -6.55
C VAL A 68 -4.90 5.60 -5.70
N LEU A 69 -5.07 6.33 -4.60
CA LEU A 69 -6.26 6.29 -3.77
C LEU A 69 -7.26 7.33 -4.30
N SER A 70 -8.50 6.94 -4.57
CA SER A 70 -9.55 7.87 -5.00
C SER A 70 -10.84 7.69 -4.18
N VAL A 71 -11.28 8.76 -3.52
CA VAL A 71 -12.49 8.79 -2.68
C VAL A 71 -13.15 10.18 -2.76
N GLY A 72 -14.46 10.22 -3.02
CA GLY A 72 -15.23 11.48 -3.03
C GLY A 72 -14.67 12.58 -3.95
N GLY A 73 -14.04 12.21 -5.07
CA GLY A 73 -13.41 13.15 -6.00
C GLY A 73 -11.99 13.61 -5.59
N LEU A 74 -11.52 13.27 -4.40
CA LEU A 74 -10.13 13.48 -3.98
C LEU A 74 -9.26 12.30 -4.44
N THR A 75 -7.99 12.60 -4.73
CA THR A 75 -6.99 11.60 -5.10
C THR A 75 -5.68 11.81 -4.36
N HIS A 76 -4.99 10.71 -4.04
CA HIS A 76 -3.61 10.73 -3.52
C HIS A 76 -2.77 9.65 -4.20
N THR A 77 -1.62 10.05 -4.72
CA THR A 77 -0.68 9.17 -5.43
C THR A 77 0.47 8.80 -4.51
N ILE A 78 0.85 7.53 -4.54
CA ILE A 78 1.84 6.91 -3.66
C ILE A 78 2.83 6.14 -4.52
N HIS A 79 4.12 6.33 -4.29
CA HIS A 79 5.18 5.58 -4.94
C HIS A 79 5.83 4.60 -3.98
N SER A 80 6.09 3.38 -4.47
CA SER A 80 6.72 2.30 -3.73
C SER A 80 7.35 1.30 -4.71
N PHE A 81 7.93 0.22 -4.19
CA PHE A 81 8.63 -0.77 -4.99
C PHE A 81 8.13 -2.19 -4.71
N GLY A 82 8.31 -3.07 -5.69
CA GLY A 82 8.17 -4.50 -5.56
C GLY A 82 9.41 -5.16 -4.95
N SER A 83 9.38 -6.48 -4.83
CA SER A 83 10.53 -7.29 -4.41
C SER A 83 10.36 -8.74 -4.84
N SER A 84 11.45 -9.40 -5.20
CA SER A 84 11.44 -10.84 -5.51
C SER A 84 10.99 -11.72 -4.33
N GLU A 85 10.97 -11.20 -3.10
CA GLU A 85 10.53 -11.93 -1.91
C GLU A 85 9.00 -11.91 -1.71
N MET A 86 8.25 -11.12 -2.50
CA MET A 86 6.81 -10.99 -2.32
C MET A 86 6.06 -12.26 -2.71
N THR A 87 5.25 -12.79 -1.77
CA THR A 87 4.52 -14.05 -1.94
C THR A 87 3.03 -13.89 -2.20
N PHE A 88 2.42 -12.78 -1.75
CA PHE A 88 1.01 -12.44 -1.96
C PHE A 88 0.02 -13.55 -1.55
N THR A 89 0.25 -14.21 -0.41
CA THR A 89 -0.59 -15.35 0.03
C THR A 89 -1.65 -14.99 1.06
N ASN A 90 -1.67 -13.75 1.57
CA ASN A 90 -2.68 -13.36 2.54
C ASN A 90 -4.05 -13.11 1.86
N ALA A 91 -5.11 -13.70 2.42
CA ALA A 91 -6.45 -13.69 1.85
C ALA A 91 -7.22 -12.38 2.07
N THR A 92 -6.81 -11.53 3.01
CA THR A 92 -7.59 -10.37 3.48
C THR A 92 -6.87 -9.04 3.31
N ASP A 93 -5.57 -8.98 3.55
CA ASP A 93 -4.87 -7.72 3.76
C ASP A 93 -3.91 -7.38 2.61
N LEU A 94 -3.77 -6.08 2.38
CA LEU A 94 -2.83 -5.45 1.46
C LEU A 94 -2.09 -4.36 2.23
N VAL A 95 -0.77 -4.49 2.36
CA VAL A 95 0.05 -3.59 3.19
C VAL A 95 1.16 -2.95 2.37
N TRP A 96 1.23 -1.63 2.45
CA TRP A 96 2.34 -0.83 1.94
C TRP A 96 3.21 -0.39 3.10
N ARG A 97 4.52 -0.48 2.92
CA ARG A 97 5.51 -0.31 3.98
C ARG A 97 6.55 0.71 3.59
N ARG A 98 6.92 1.55 4.54
CA ARG A 98 8.07 2.46 4.40
C ARG A 98 9.40 1.70 4.45
N SER A 99 9.46 0.56 5.13
CA SER A 99 10.65 -0.30 5.19
C SER A 99 10.68 -1.30 4.02
N GLY A 100 11.81 -2.00 3.88
CA GLY A 100 12.00 -3.13 2.96
C GLY A 100 11.44 -4.47 3.45
N PHE A 101 10.70 -4.51 4.56
CA PHE A 101 10.23 -5.77 5.14
C PHE A 101 9.12 -6.41 4.30
N VAL A 102 9.26 -7.69 3.95
CA VAL A 102 8.26 -8.44 3.17
C VAL A 102 7.59 -9.50 4.02
N CYS A 103 6.26 -9.63 3.87
CA CYS A 103 5.47 -10.72 4.42
C CYS A 103 4.30 -11.02 3.46
N PRO A 104 3.48 -12.07 3.71
CA PRO A 104 2.36 -12.45 2.84
C PRO A 104 1.35 -11.36 2.46
N ARG A 105 1.30 -10.27 3.24
CA ARG A 105 0.40 -9.12 3.08
C ARG A 105 1.01 -7.98 2.27
N THR A 106 2.34 -7.97 2.13
CA THR A 106 3.05 -6.82 1.59
C THR A 106 2.82 -6.71 0.09
N VAL A 107 2.42 -5.52 -0.36
CA VAL A 107 2.29 -5.19 -1.79
C VAL A 107 3.17 -4.03 -2.24
N GLY A 108 3.76 -3.27 -1.32
CA GLY A 108 4.73 -2.24 -1.64
C GLY A 108 5.72 -2.05 -0.50
N ILE A 109 7.00 -1.92 -0.84
CA ILE A 109 8.09 -1.58 0.09
C ILE A 109 8.70 -0.24 -0.28
N PHE A 110 9.42 0.38 0.66
CA PHE A 110 9.98 1.73 0.51
C PHE A 110 8.95 2.76 0.03
N SER A 111 7.72 2.64 0.53
CA SER A 111 6.62 3.56 0.24
C SER A 111 6.94 4.98 0.71
N ASP A 112 6.72 5.96 -0.16
CA ASP A 112 6.85 7.38 0.16
C ASP A 112 5.75 7.89 1.11
N THR A 113 4.65 7.14 1.19
CA THR A 113 3.47 7.46 1.99
C THR A 113 3.24 6.38 3.05
N THR A 114 2.82 6.83 4.24
CA THR A 114 2.34 5.99 5.35
C THR A 114 0.95 6.45 5.76
N ALA A 115 0.26 5.71 6.63
CA ALA A 115 -1.08 6.07 7.05
C ALA A 115 -1.12 7.49 7.65
N ALA A 116 -0.12 7.86 8.45
CA ALA A 116 0.01 9.21 9.03
C ALA A 116 0.12 10.35 8.00
N MET A 117 0.56 10.04 6.78
CA MET A 117 0.85 11.01 5.72
C MET A 117 -0.30 11.15 4.71
N ILE A 118 -1.32 10.31 4.78
CA ILE A 118 -2.49 10.42 3.91
C ILE A 118 -3.21 11.76 4.18
N PRO A 119 -3.58 12.51 3.12
CA PRO A 119 -4.24 13.80 3.27
C PRO A 119 -5.49 13.74 4.15
N ARG A 120 -5.65 14.74 5.02
CA ARG A 120 -6.74 14.75 6.02
C ARG A 120 -8.13 14.70 5.41
N GLY A 121 -8.35 15.39 4.27
CA GLY A 121 -9.63 15.32 3.55
C GLY A 121 -9.99 13.91 3.04
N ILE A 122 -9.00 13.10 2.64
CA ILE A 122 -9.22 11.70 2.29
C ILE A 122 -9.59 10.89 3.53
N VAL A 123 -8.87 11.09 4.65
CA VAL A 123 -9.16 10.40 5.91
C VAL A 123 -10.56 10.72 6.43
N GLU A 124 -11.01 11.98 6.32
CA GLU A 124 -12.35 12.42 6.71
C GLU A 124 -13.44 11.72 5.90
N LEU A 125 -13.32 11.70 4.56
CA LEU A 125 -14.25 10.97 3.70
C LEU A 125 -14.29 9.46 4.00
N LEU A 126 -13.14 8.86 4.34
CA LEU A 126 -13.08 7.46 4.76
C LEU A 126 -13.77 7.26 6.12
N ARG A 127 -13.63 8.18 7.07
CA ARG A 127 -14.34 8.08 8.36
C ARG A 127 -15.85 8.20 8.22
N GLU A 128 -16.33 8.88 7.19
CA GLU A 128 -17.75 8.95 6.83
C GLU A 128 -18.24 7.71 6.06
N GLY A 129 -17.38 6.70 5.86
CA GLY A 129 -17.73 5.46 5.17
C GLY A 129 -17.67 5.57 3.64
N GLY A 130 -16.96 6.57 3.11
CA GLY A 130 -16.78 6.79 1.68
C GLY A 130 -16.25 5.55 0.94
N VAL A 131 -16.72 5.36 -0.28
CA VAL A 131 -16.22 4.29 -1.17
C VAL A 131 -14.91 4.76 -1.80
N MET A 132 -13.86 3.96 -1.64
CA MET A 132 -12.55 4.24 -2.20
C MET A 132 -12.21 3.24 -3.29
N THR A 133 -11.76 3.75 -4.44
CA THR A 133 -11.10 2.93 -5.47
C THR A 133 -9.60 3.05 -5.28
N VAL A 134 -8.91 1.91 -5.25
CA VAL A 134 -7.44 1.85 -5.26
C VAL A 134 -7.01 1.29 -6.60
N THR A 135 -6.23 2.08 -7.34
CA THR A 135 -5.64 1.68 -8.62
C THR A 135 -4.14 1.54 -8.45
N MET A 136 -3.60 0.38 -8.79
CA MET A 136 -2.19 0.06 -8.65
C MET A 136 -1.62 -0.22 -10.03
N THR A 137 -0.55 0.47 -10.40
CA THR A 137 0.19 0.23 -11.64
C THR A 137 1.61 -0.18 -11.30
N ALA A 138 1.97 -1.41 -11.69
CA ALA A 138 3.30 -1.96 -11.51
C ALA A 138 4.04 -1.91 -12.85
N VAL A 139 5.27 -1.42 -12.85
CA VAL A 139 6.14 -1.37 -14.02
C VAL A 139 7.48 -1.97 -13.63
N PHE A 140 7.89 -3.03 -14.31
CA PHE A 140 9.24 -3.57 -14.19
C PHE A 140 10.21 -2.75 -15.04
N ASN A 141 11.16 -2.11 -14.38
CA ASN A 141 12.26 -1.38 -14.97
C ASN A 141 13.61 -1.89 -14.39
N PRO A 142 14.41 -2.63 -15.17
CA PRO A 142 15.62 -3.28 -14.68
C PRO A 142 16.73 -2.31 -14.22
N GLU A 143 16.68 -1.03 -14.59
CA GLU A 143 17.73 -0.04 -14.28
C GLU A 143 17.58 0.59 -12.88
N VAL A 144 16.38 0.51 -12.29
CA VAL A 144 15.96 1.25 -11.09
C VAL A 144 16.74 0.84 -9.84
N ARG A 145 17.20 -0.42 -9.76
CA ARG A 145 17.92 -0.92 -8.58
C ARG A 145 19.28 -0.23 -8.36
N SER A 146 19.80 0.48 -9.36
CA SER A 146 21.09 1.17 -9.27
C SER A 146 21.01 2.61 -8.76
N LEU A 147 19.83 3.25 -8.77
CA LEU A 147 19.73 4.70 -8.60
C LEU A 147 18.74 5.21 -7.52
N SER A 148 17.75 4.41 -7.08
CA SER A 148 16.62 4.95 -6.29
C SER A 148 16.40 4.36 -4.90
N VAL A 149 17.12 3.31 -4.51
CA VAL A 149 17.10 2.79 -3.12
C VAL A 149 18.32 3.36 -2.40
N PRO A 150 18.17 4.32 -1.47
CA PRO A 150 19.30 4.74 -0.64
C PRO A 150 19.87 3.49 0.03
N PRO A 151 21.20 3.30 0.10
CA PRO A 151 21.76 2.19 0.83
C PRO A 151 21.14 2.17 2.24
N LEU A 152 20.67 0.99 2.66
CA LEU A 152 19.97 0.72 3.93
C LEU A 152 20.60 1.35 5.20
N ARG A 153 21.81 1.89 5.09
CA ARG A 153 22.59 2.51 6.16
C ARG A 153 22.20 3.95 6.51
N GLU A 154 21.49 4.69 5.65
CA GLU A 154 21.24 6.13 5.91
C GLU A 154 19.96 6.44 6.72
N PHE A 155 19.04 5.48 6.91
CA PHE A 155 17.79 5.72 7.66
C PHE A 155 17.88 5.46 9.18
N PHE A 156 18.98 4.89 9.68
CA PHE A 156 19.12 4.49 11.09
C PHE A 156 20.15 5.28 11.92
N HIS A 157 20.64 6.42 11.43
CA HIS A 157 21.49 7.31 12.24
C HIS A 157 20.84 8.69 12.42
N SER A 158 19.89 8.77 13.36
CA SER A 158 19.81 9.92 14.24
C SER A 158 19.01 9.54 15.49
N SER A 159 19.71 8.99 16.46
CA SER A 159 19.32 9.05 17.87
C SER A 159 20.50 9.65 18.60
N SER A 160 20.37 10.92 18.96
CA SER A 160 21.12 11.63 19.99
C SER A 160 20.20 12.70 20.53
#